data_AF-A0A6P7F7Z1-F1
#
_entry.id   AF-A0A6P7F7Z1-F1
#
_cell.length_a   1.000
_cell.length_b   1.000
_cell.length_c   1.000
_cell.angle_alpha   90.00
_cell.angle_beta   90.00
_cell.angle_gamma   90.00
#
_symmetry.space_group_name_H-M   'P 1'
#
loop_
_entity.id
_entity.type
_entity.pdbx_description
1 polymer ?
#
loop_
_entity_poly.entity_id
_entity_poly.type
_entity_poly.pdbx_seq_one_letter_code
_entity_poly.pdbx_strand_id
1 'polypeptide(L)'
;MYLPTKTRLPPYFIGIIFGYIVYKYKNIKLRRPVRYLAWVTVIGTMFGLILVHLVYTRATSYSPLRSALFNGGARQLWAIAQGCFIILCITDKNGLMNRVLSLPIFQRLVRLSYSFYLTHLIVIWYFVGTKRSAVFYTNIGTIHDFMGDAICTFVISIFWCLAFESPFVALGQLMKSRKGKPSHSSSDMDLILPLKKKKEIM
;
A
#
# COMPACT_ATOMS: atom_id res chain seq x y z
N MET A 1 3.86 25.74 11.46
CA MET A 1 2.41 25.46 11.50
C MET A 1 2.18 24.05 12.04
N TYR A 2 1.74 23.93 13.29
CA TYR A 2 1.32 22.65 13.88
C TYR A 2 -0.10 22.33 13.38
N LEU A 3 -0.27 21.30 12.55
CA LEU A 3 -1.59 20.82 12.18
C LEU A 3 -2.11 19.95 13.34
N PRO A 4 -3.25 20.30 13.97
CA PRO A 4 -3.77 19.51 15.08
C PRO A 4 -4.15 18.10 14.61
N THR A 5 -3.60 17.09 15.28
CA THR A 5 -3.80 15.64 15.03
C THR A 5 -5.27 15.24 14.90
N LYS A 6 -6.17 16.01 15.54
CA LYS A 6 -7.62 15.81 15.52
C LYS A 6 -8.22 15.83 14.10
N THR A 7 -7.61 16.56 13.16
CA THR A 7 -8.10 16.65 11.77
C THR A 7 -7.85 15.41 10.91
N ARG A 8 -7.02 14.47 11.39
CA ARG A 8 -6.70 13.22 10.68
C ARG A 8 -7.33 11.98 11.30
N LEU A 9 -7.96 12.08 12.47
CA LEU A 9 -8.67 10.97 13.12
C LEU A 9 -9.84 10.38 12.31
N PRO A 10 -10.69 11.17 11.61
CA PRO A 10 -11.87 10.64 10.92
C PRO A 10 -11.62 9.48 9.94
N PRO A 11 -10.65 9.56 9.01
CA PRO A 11 -10.38 8.45 8.08
C PRO A 11 -9.89 7.18 8.79
N TYR A 12 -9.25 7.27 9.95
CA TYR A 12 -8.85 6.07 10.71
C TYR A 12 -10.06 5.32 11.27
N PHE A 13 -11.02 6.04 11.86
CA PHE A 13 -12.26 5.43 12.35
C PHE A 13 -13.04 4.77 11.22
N ILE A 14 -13.16 5.46 10.08
CA ILE A 14 -13.78 4.90 8.88
C ILE A 14 -13.07 3.60 8.48
N GLY A 15 -11.74 3.60 8.39
CA GLY A 15 -10.95 2.40 8.07
C GLY A 15 -11.19 1.23 9.03
N ILE A 16 -11.26 1.48 10.34
CA ILE A 16 -11.55 0.46 11.36
C ILE A 16 -12.95 -0.13 11.17
N ILE A 17 -13.96 0.72 10.95
CA ILE A 17 -15.34 0.28 10.71
C ILE A 17 -15.42 -0.59 9.45
N PHE A 18 -14.81 -0.15 8.35
CA PHE A 18 -14.75 -0.92 7.11
C PHE A 18 -14.02 -2.25 7.29
N GLY A 19 -12.91 -2.28 8.04
CA GLY A 19 -12.21 -3.51 8.40
C GLY A 19 -13.08 -4.50 9.18
N TYR A 20 -13.88 -4.01 10.12
CA TYR A 20 -14.83 -4.83 10.88
C TYR A 20 -15.96 -5.39 9.98
N ILE A 21 -16.49 -4.58 9.07
CA ILE A 21 -17.48 -5.02 8.07
C ILE A 21 -16.90 -6.13 7.19
N VAL A 22 -15.67 -5.96 6.69
CA VAL A 22 -14.99 -7.00 5.89
C VAL A 22 -14.84 -8.31 6.65
N TYR A 23 -14.49 -8.24 7.94
CA TYR A 23 -14.37 -9.43 8.78
C TYR A 23 -15.70 -10.18 8.90
N LYS A 24 -16.81 -9.45 9.09
CA LYS A 24 -18.15 -10.02 9.27
C LYS A 24 -18.77 -10.54 7.96
N TYR A 25 -18.52 -9.90 6.83
CA TYR A 25 -19.21 -10.15 5.56
C TYR A 25 -18.38 -10.88 4.49
N LYS A 26 -17.42 -11.70 4.92
CA LYS A 26 -16.45 -12.40 4.05
C LYS A 26 -17.05 -13.32 2.97
N ASN A 27 -18.30 -13.77 3.11
CA ASN A 27 -18.92 -14.79 2.26
C ASN A 27 -20.20 -14.34 1.53
N ILE A 28 -20.55 -13.05 1.53
CA ILE A 28 -21.72 -12.58 0.78
C ILE A 28 -21.44 -12.69 -0.72
N LYS A 29 -22.35 -13.31 -1.47
CA LYS A 29 -22.33 -13.32 -2.94
C LYS A 29 -23.29 -12.26 -3.46
N LEU A 30 -22.77 -11.22 -4.12
CA LEU A 30 -23.61 -10.22 -4.78
C LEU A 30 -24.13 -10.74 -6.13
N ARG A 31 -25.38 -10.37 -6.46
CA ARG A 31 -25.98 -10.60 -7.79
C ARG A 31 -25.23 -9.78 -8.85
N ARG A 32 -25.01 -10.35 -10.04
CA ARG A 32 -24.25 -9.73 -11.15
C ARG A 32 -24.63 -8.26 -11.47
N PRO A 33 -25.91 -7.86 -11.59
CA PRO A 33 -26.27 -6.47 -11.91
C PRO A 33 -25.96 -5.51 -10.76
N VAL A 34 -26.24 -5.91 -9.51
CA VAL A 34 -25.97 -5.09 -8.32
C VAL A 34 -24.46 -4.85 -8.18
N ARG A 35 -23.67 -5.86 -8.50
CA ARG A 35 -22.21 -5.76 -8.51
C ARG A 35 -21.70 -4.73 -9.51
N TYR A 36 -22.20 -4.76 -10.75
CA TYR A 36 -21.78 -3.80 -11.79
C TYR A 36 -22.16 -2.37 -11.40
N LEU A 37 -23.39 -2.17 -10.92
CA LEU A 37 -23.84 -0.87 -10.41
C LEU A 37 -22.95 -0.36 -9.27
N ALA A 38 -22.60 -1.23 -8.32
CA ALA A 38 -21.73 -0.85 -7.21
C ALA A 38 -20.30 -0.47 -7.67
N TRP A 39 -19.76 -1.14 -8.68
CA TRP A 39 -18.48 -0.78 -9.28
C TRP A 39 -18.52 0.60 -9.95
N VAL A 40 -19.56 0.85 -10.76
CA VAL A 40 -19.74 2.14 -11.45
C VAL A 40 -19.95 3.27 -10.45
N THR A 41 -20.71 3.06 -9.37
CA THR A 41 -20.92 4.10 -8.35
C THR A 41 -19.64 4.41 -7.58
N VAL A 42 -18.84 3.41 -7.21
CA VAL A 42 -17.57 3.64 -6.49
C VAL A 42 -16.53 4.32 -7.38
N ILE A 43 -16.36 3.87 -8.62
CA ILE A 43 -15.43 4.52 -9.55
C ILE A 43 -15.93 5.94 -9.90
N GLY A 44 -17.23 6.10 -10.16
CA GLY A 44 -17.84 7.40 -10.47
C GLY A 44 -17.72 8.40 -9.32
N THR A 45 -17.88 7.97 -8.07
CA THR A 45 -17.67 8.84 -6.90
C THR A 45 -16.20 9.23 -6.73
N MET A 46 -15.25 8.31 -6.92
CA MET A 46 -13.82 8.63 -6.89
C MET A 46 -13.42 9.64 -7.97
N PHE A 47 -13.79 9.38 -9.24
CA PHE A 47 -13.52 10.30 -10.35
C PHE A 47 -14.25 11.64 -10.16
N GLY A 48 -15.50 11.62 -9.71
CA GLY A 48 -16.26 12.82 -9.42
C GLY A 48 -15.58 13.71 -8.37
N LEU A 49 -15.08 13.14 -7.28
CA LEU A 49 -14.32 13.89 -6.27
C LEU A 49 -13.04 14.52 -6.84
N ILE A 50 -12.32 13.81 -7.74
CA ILE A 50 -11.13 14.35 -8.41
C ILE A 50 -11.48 15.51 -9.33
N LEU A 51 -12.54 15.37 -10.14
CA LEU A 51 -12.99 16.44 -11.05
C LEU A 51 -13.44 17.67 -10.28
N VAL A 52 -14.21 17.49 -9.20
CA VAL A 52 -14.62 18.60 -8.33
C VAL A 52 -13.40 19.27 -7.72
N HIS A 53 -12.41 18.50 -7.26
CA HIS A 53 -11.16 19.06 -6.75
C HIS A 53 -10.44 19.91 -7.80
N LEU A 54 -10.30 19.39 -9.03
CA LEU A 54 -9.62 20.08 -10.13
C LEU A 54 -10.33 21.38 -10.55
N VAL A 55 -11.67 21.35 -10.63
CA VAL A 55 -12.48 22.55 -10.91
C VAL A 55 -12.35 23.56 -9.77
N TYR A 56 -12.38 23.08 -8.53
CA TYR A 56 -12.26 23.93 -7.35
C TYR A 56 -10.89 24.62 -7.27
N THR A 57 -9.79 23.92 -7.60
CA THR A 57 -8.43 24.52 -7.65
C THR A 57 -8.30 25.60 -8.73
N ARG A 58 -9.07 25.52 -9.82
CA ARG A 58 -9.05 26.50 -10.92
C ARG A 58 -10.08 27.61 -10.79
N ALA A 59 -11.04 27.48 -9.88
CA ALA A 59 -12.10 28.45 -9.70
C ALA A 59 -11.55 29.74 -9.05
N THR A 60 -11.78 30.88 -9.69
CA THR A 60 -11.36 32.21 -9.22
C THR A 60 -12.33 32.81 -8.19
N SER A 61 -13.58 32.34 -8.12
CA SER A 61 -14.57 32.80 -7.14
C SER A 61 -14.51 32.02 -5.83
N TYR A 62 -13.86 32.62 -4.82
CA TYR A 62 -13.74 32.05 -3.49
C TYR A 62 -15.01 32.29 -2.67
N SER A 63 -15.69 31.22 -2.26
CA SER A 63 -16.80 31.29 -1.29
C SER A 63 -16.45 30.50 -0.04
N PRO A 64 -16.34 31.14 1.14
CA PRO A 64 -15.78 30.50 2.34
C PRO A 64 -16.59 29.29 2.82
N LEU A 65 -17.93 29.33 2.65
CA LEU A 65 -18.81 28.23 3.04
C LEU A 65 -18.58 26.97 2.18
N ARG A 66 -18.48 27.11 0.86
CA ARG A 66 -18.20 25.97 -0.04
C ARG A 66 -16.80 25.40 0.19
N SER A 67 -15.83 26.28 0.42
CA SER A 67 -14.44 25.91 0.74
C SER A 67 -14.35 25.07 2.02
N ALA A 68 -15.04 25.49 3.08
CA ALA A 68 -15.04 24.78 4.35
C ALA A 68 -15.71 23.40 4.23
N LEU A 69 -16.87 23.33 3.56
CA LEU A 69 -17.59 22.06 3.34
C LEU A 69 -16.79 21.09 2.46
N PHE A 70 -16.19 21.57 1.38
CA PHE A 70 -15.40 20.73 0.49
C PHE A 70 -14.14 20.21 1.18
N ASN A 71 -13.36 21.10 1.82
CA ASN A 71 -12.14 20.71 2.53
C ASN A 71 -12.44 19.78 3.73
N GLY A 72 -13.55 20.03 4.42
CA GLY A 72 -13.98 19.26 5.58
C GLY A 72 -14.65 17.92 5.26
N GLY A 73 -15.21 17.73 4.06
CA GLY A 73 -15.94 16.51 3.68
C GLY A 73 -15.26 15.65 2.62
N ALA A 74 -14.46 16.24 1.73
CA ALA A 74 -13.86 15.52 0.61
C ALA A 74 -12.95 14.37 1.07
N ARG A 75 -12.19 14.56 2.16
CA ARG A 75 -11.28 13.53 2.69
C ARG A 75 -12.04 12.33 3.27
N GLN A 76 -13.18 12.57 3.89
CA GLN A 76 -14.04 11.57 4.52
C GLN A 76 -14.78 10.78 3.44
N LEU A 77 -15.36 11.48 2.46
CA LEU A 77 -15.98 10.85 1.30
C LEU A 77 -14.97 10.01 0.52
N TRP A 78 -13.74 10.50 0.35
CA TRP A 78 -12.67 9.74 -0.27
C TRP A 78 -12.35 8.45 0.50
N ALA A 79 -12.24 8.53 1.83
CA ALA A 79 -11.98 7.36 2.68
C ALA A 79 -13.12 6.33 2.62
N ILE A 80 -14.38 6.79 2.62
CA ILE A 80 -15.56 5.93 2.51
C ILE A 80 -15.59 5.24 1.14
N ALA A 81 -15.36 5.99 0.06
CA ALA A 81 -15.31 5.44 -1.30
C ALA A 81 -14.21 4.39 -1.44
N GLN A 82 -13.03 4.62 -0.85
CA GLN A 82 -11.93 3.65 -0.83
C GLN A 82 -12.28 2.40 0.00
N GLY A 83 -12.97 2.56 1.13
CA GLY A 83 -13.48 1.43 1.92
C GLY A 83 -14.47 0.57 1.14
N CYS A 84 -15.42 1.20 0.46
CA CYS A 84 -16.38 0.51 -0.43
C CYS A 84 -15.66 -0.20 -1.58
N PHE A 85 -14.65 0.42 -2.18
CA PHE A 85 -13.82 -0.20 -3.22
C PHE A 85 -13.18 -1.49 -2.73
N ILE A 86 -12.58 -1.48 -1.53
CA ILE A 86 -11.94 -2.67 -0.94
C ILE A 86 -12.98 -3.79 -0.70
N ILE A 87 -14.16 -3.45 -0.17
CA ILE A 87 -15.25 -4.43 0.04
C ILE A 87 -15.67 -5.09 -1.28
N LEU A 88 -15.78 -4.29 -2.35
CA LEU A 88 -16.14 -4.81 -3.68
C LEU A 88 -15.06 -5.76 -4.21
N CYS A 89 -13.78 -5.42 -4.05
CA CYS A 89 -12.67 -6.30 -4.43
C CYS A 89 -12.71 -7.64 -3.69
N ILE A 90 -13.01 -7.63 -2.38
CA ILE A 90 -13.04 -8.86 -1.57
C ILE A 90 -14.25 -9.74 -1.92
N THR A 91 -15.38 -9.11 -2.21
CA THR A 91 -16.61 -9.81 -2.58
C THR A 91 -16.52 -10.38 -3.99
N ASP A 92 -15.86 -9.68 -4.90
CA ASP A 92 -15.70 -10.07 -6.30
C ASP A 92 -14.36 -10.75 -6.59
N LYS A 93 -14.15 -11.94 -6.03
CA LYS A 93 -12.89 -12.69 -6.17
C LYS A 93 -12.52 -13.01 -7.63
N ASN A 94 -13.51 -13.15 -8.51
CA ASN A 94 -13.31 -13.48 -9.93
C ASN A 94 -13.31 -12.24 -10.83
N GLY A 95 -13.28 -11.03 -10.25
CA GLY A 95 -13.26 -9.77 -10.99
C GLY A 95 -11.92 -9.46 -11.64
N LEU A 96 -11.96 -8.65 -12.69
CA LEU A 96 -10.76 -8.11 -13.35
C LEU A 96 -9.87 -7.35 -12.35
N MET A 97 -10.45 -6.55 -11.45
CA MET A 97 -9.69 -5.77 -10.49
C MET A 97 -9.00 -6.62 -9.43
N ASN A 98 -9.64 -7.68 -8.94
CA ASN A 98 -8.98 -8.62 -8.03
C ASN A 98 -7.81 -9.34 -8.73
N ARG A 99 -7.96 -9.68 -10.02
CA ARG A 99 -6.86 -10.27 -10.81
C ARG A 99 -5.70 -9.30 -10.98
N VAL A 100 -5.96 -8.02 -11.25
CA VAL A 100 -4.92 -6.98 -11.33
C VAL A 100 -4.22 -6.82 -9.99
N LEU A 101 -4.96 -6.63 -8.90
CA LEU A 101 -4.38 -6.41 -7.56
C LEU A 101 -3.62 -7.63 -7.00
N SER A 102 -3.97 -8.85 -7.43
CA SER A 102 -3.27 -10.06 -7.02
C SER A 102 -2.00 -10.34 -7.82
N LEU A 103 -1.66 -9.51 -8.82
CA LEU A 103 -0.41 -9.68 -9.55
C LEU A 103 0.80 -9.48 -8.61
N PRO A 104 1.83 -10.33 -8.70
CA PRO A 104 3.02 -10.23 -7.87
C PRO A 104 3.81 -8.93 -8.09
N ILE A 105 3.55 -8.23 -9.21
CA ILE A 105 4.15 -6.92 -9.50
C ILE A 105 3.73 -5.87 -8.47
N PHE A 106 2.47 -5.86 -8.01
CA PHE A 106 2.01 -4.92 -6.99
C PHE A 106 2.66 -5.20 -5.65
N GLN A 107 2.93 -6.46 -5.35
CA GLN A 107 3.64 -6.82 -4.13
C GLN A 107 5.09 -6.31 -4.13
N ARG A 108 5.76 -6.27 -5.29
CA ARG A 108 7.08 -5.64 -5.41
C ARG A 108 6.98 -4.11 -5.37
N LEU A 109 5.99 -3.54 -6.07
CA LEU A 109 5.78 -2.10 -6.16
C LEU A 109 5.52 -1.48 -4.78
N VAL A 110 4.68 -2.09 -3.94
CA VAL A 110 4.39 -1.59 -2.59
C VAL A 110 5.66 -1.47 -1.74
N ARG A 111 6.60 -2.41 -1.90
CA ARG A 111 7.84 -2.41 -1.14
C ARG A 111 8.85 -1.38 -1.67
N LEU A 112 8.93 -1.22 -2.99
CA LEU A 112 9.69 -0.13 -3.59
C LEU A 112 9.16 1.23 -3.14
N SER A 113 7.84 1.43 -3.15
CA SER A 113 7.20 2.66 -2.67
C SER A 113 7.47 2.93 -1.19
N TYR A 114 7.55 1.88 -0.36
CA TYR A 114 7.90 2.02 1.04
C TYR A 114 9.35 2.50 1.22
N SER A 115 10.31 1.87 0.51
CA SER A 115 11.69 2.32 0.51
C SER A 115 11.82 3.76 0.01
N PHE A 116 11.08 4.12 -1.04
CA PHE A 116 11.06 5.47 -1.60
C PHE A 116 10.57 6.49 -0.59
N TYR A 117 9.48 6.18 0.14
CA TYR A 117 8.93 7.06 1.16
C TYR A 117 9.96 7.36 2.27
N LEU A 118 10.70 6.35 2.74
CA LEU A 118 11.72 6.51 3.77
C LEU A 118 12.89 7.37 3.27
N THR A 119 13.43 7.07 2.08
CA THR A 119 14.58 7.80 1.54
C THR A 119 14.21 9.23 1.15
N HIS A 120 12.98 9.45 0.67
CA HIS A 120 12.50 10.77 0.29
C HIS A 120 12.56 11.77 1.44
N LEU A 121 12.19 11.35 2.66
CA LEU A 121 12.29 12.20 3.84
C LEU A 121 13.74 12.61 4.10
N ILE A 122 14.68 11.66 4.06
CA ILE A 122 16.11 11.95 4.29
C ILE A 122 16.63 12.96 3.26
N VAL A 123 16.28 12.76 1.99
CA VAL A 123 16.68 13.66 0.89
C VAL A 123 16.13 15.06 1.10
N ILE A 124 14.83 15.20 1.42
CA ILE A 124 14.23 16.51 1.70
C ILE A 124 14.97 17.22 2.84
N TRP A 125 15.24 16.52 3.95
CA TRP A 125 15.93 17.12 5.10
C TRP A 125 17.33 17.59 4.74
N TYR A 126 18.06 16.81 3.94
CA TYR A 126 19.39 17.18 3.45
C TYR A 126 19.36 18.44 2.57
N PHE A 127 18.43 18.50 1.60
CA PHE A 127 18.28 19.67 0.73
C PHE A 127 17.85 20.92 1.50
N VAL A 128 16.91 20.79 2.45
CA VAL A 128 16.49 21.90 3.31
C VAL A 128 17.63 22.40 4.18
N GLY A 129 18.46 21.51 4.75
CA GLY A 129 19.63 21.90 5.55
C GLY A 129 20.75 22.57 4.75
N THR A 130 20.83 22.27 3.45
CA THR A 130 21.85 22.85 2.55
C THR A 130 21.43 24.22 2.00
N LYS A 131 20.12 24.48 1.87
CA LYS A 131 19.59 25.76 1.38
C LYS A 131 19.79 26.87 2.44
N ARG A 132 20.87 27.64 2.29
CA ARG A 132 21.22 28.79 3.16
C ARG A 132 20.69 30.15 2.69
N SER A 133 20.13 30.25 1.49
CA SER A 133 19.67 31.51 0.89
C SER A 133 18.21 31.42 0.40
N ALA A 134 17.51 32.56 0.41
CA ALA A 134 16.14 32.65 -0.11
C ALA A 134 16.12 32.37 -1.62
N VAL A 135 15.44 31.29 -2.02
CA VAL A 135 15.24 30.93 -3.43
C VAL A 135 14.05 31.71 -3.95
N PHE A 136 14.22 32.43 -5.06
CA PHE A 136 13.11 33.11 -5.74
C PHE A 136 12.19 32.07 -6.37
N TYR A 137 10.88 32.14 -6.05
CA TYR A 137 9.89 31.22 -6.58
C TYR A 137 9.66 31.48 -8.07
N THR A 138 10.17 30.59 -8.92
CA THR A 138 9.87 30.57 -10.35
C THR A 138 9.26 29.21 -10.71
N ASN A 139 8.23 29.20 -11.56
CA ASN A 139 7.54 27.95 -11.90
C ASN A 139 8.49 26.92 -12.55
N ILE A 140 9.34 27.36 -13.47
CA ILE A 140 10.30 26.49 -14.18
C ILE A 140 11.40 26.00 -13.24
N GLY A 141 11.97 26.87 -12.40
CA GLY A 141 12.99 26.48 -11.43
C GLY A 141 12.47 25.46 -10.41
N THR A 142 11.24 25.65 -9.93
CA THR A 142 10.61 24.72 -8.98
C THR A 142 10.37 23.34 -9.60
N ILE A 143 9.95 23.28 -10.86
CA ILE A 143 9.77 22.01 -11.58
C ILE A 143 11.11 21.30 -11.76
N HIS A 144 12.16 22.03 -12.13
CA HIS A 144 13.49 21.46 -12.32
C HIS A 144 14.06 20.90 -11.01
N ASP A 145 13.98 21.67 -9.92
CA ASP A 145 14.40 21.24 -8.58
C ASP A 145 13.62 20.00 -8.13
N PHE A 146 12.29 20.01 -8.31
CA PHE A 146 11.45 18.85 -7.96
C PHE A 146 11.83 17.60 -8.75
N MET A 147 12.08 17.74 -10.05
CA MET A 147 12.45 16.62 -10.91
C MET A 147 13.83 16.07 -10.55
N GLY A 148 14.78 16.96 -10.21
CA GLY A 148 16.09 16.58 -9.67
C GLY A 148 15.98 15.81 -8.36
N ASP A 149 15.23 16.33 -7.39
CA ASP A 149 15.01 15.67 -6.10
C ASP A 149 14.30 14.32 -6.26
N ALA A 150 13.34 14.23 -7.18
CA ALA A 150 12.61 12.99 -7.47
C ALA A 150 13.52 11.91 -8.07
N ILE A 151 14.35 12.25 -9.06
CA ILE A 151 15.29 11.30 -9.68
C ILE A 151 16.33 10.84 -8.66
N CYS A 152 16.94 11.77 -7.92
CA CYS A 152 17.93 11.44 -6.88
C CYS A 152 17.33 10.50 -5.82
N THR A 153 16.13 10.82 -5.34
CA THR A 153 15.41 9.98 -4.36
C THR A 153 15.11 8.59 -4.93
N PHE A 154 14.72 8.50 -6.20
CA PHE A 154 14.39 7.23 -6.83
C PHE A 154 15.60 6.31 -6.96
N VAL A 155 16.75 6.85 -7.36
CA VAL A 155 18.00 6.08 -7.46
C VAL A 155 18.43 5.59 -6.07
N ILE A 156 18.47 6.48 -5.07
CA ILE A 156 18.83 6.13 -3.69
C ILE A 156 17.87 5.08 -3.12
N SER A 157 16.57 5.21 -3.40
CA SER A 157 15.54 4.27 -2.97
C SER A 157 15.77 2.85 -3.51
N ILE A 158 16.17 2.72 -4.78
CA ILE A 158 16.49 1.41 -5.38
C ILE A 158 17.68 0.78 -4.65
N PHE A 159 18.77 1.53 -4.42
CA PHE A 159 19.90 1.01 -3.66
C PHE A 159 19.51 0.59 -2.24
N TRP A 160 18.71 1.40 -1.56
CA TRP A 160 18.22 1.12 -0.21
C TRP A 160 17.32 -0.12 -0.17
N CYS A 161 16.42 -0.25 -1.14
CA CYS A 161 15.54 -1.40 -1.31
C CYS A 161 16.37 -2.68 -1.52
N LEU A 162 17.37 -2.68 -2.40
CA LEU A 162 18.22 -3.86 -2.58
C LEU A 162 19.06 -4.19 -1.33
N ALA A 163 19.67 -3.19 -0.70
CA ALA A 163 20.56 -3.39 0.44
C ALA A 163 19.84 -3.91 1.69
N PHE A 164 18.66 -3.39 2.00
CA PHE A 164 17.93 -3.77 3.22
C PHE A 164 16.84 -4.79 2.97
N GLU A 165 16.07 -4.68 1.89
CA GLU A 165 14.93 -5.57 1.70
C GLU A 165 15.37 -7.01 1.40
N SER A 166 16.47 -7.20 0.65
CA SER A 166 16.99 -8.54 0.34
C SER A 166 17.43 -9.34 1.58
N PRO A 167 18.21 -8.79 2.56
CA PRO A 167 18.53 -9.51 3.78
C PRO A 167 17.30 -9.69 4.69
N PHE A 168 16.37 -8.73 4.76
CA PHE A 168 15.15 -8.89 5.57
C PHE A 168 14.24 -10.01 5.03
N VAL A 169 14.13 -10.15 3.72
CA VAL A 169 13.39 -11.27 3.11
C VAL A 169 14.06 -12.61 3.39
N ALA A 170 15.39 -12.68 3.27
CA ALA A 170 16.16 -13.88 3.59
C ALA A 170 16.03 -14.28 5.07
N LEU A 171 16.10 -13.31 5.99
CA LEU A 171 15.89 -13.52 7.43
C LEU A 171 14.47 -14.00 7.73
N GLY A 172 13.46 -13.43 7.06
CA GLY A 172 12.06 -13.86 7.20
C GLY A 172 11.85 -15.31 6.77
N GLN A 173 12.52 -15.75 5.70
CA GLN A 173 12.49 -17.14 5.25
C GLN A 173 13.20 -18.08 6.23
N LEU A 174 14.35 -17.67 6.80
CA LEU A 174 15.09 -18.47 7.77
C LEU A 174 14.28 -18.66 9.08
N MET A 175 13.62 -17.60 9.55
CA MET A 175 12.76 -17.66 10.74
C MET A 175 11.51 -18.53 10.51
N LYS A 176 10.92 -18.47 9.31
CA LYS A 176 9.77 -19.31 8.94
C LYS A 176 10.16 -20.76 8.72
N SER A 177 11.36 -21.03 8.18
CA SER A 177 11.92 -22.37 8.00
C SER A 177 12.22 -23.04 9.35
N ARG A 178 12.66 -22.30 10.37
CA ARG A 178 12.82 -22.82 11.74
C ARG A 178 11.51 -23.28 12.39
N LYS A 179 10.36 -22.71 12.03
CA LYS A 179 9.03 -23.15 12.53
C LYS A 179 8.43 -24.33 11.75
N GLY A 180 9.12 -24.86 10.74
CA GLY A 180 8.59 -25.87 9.82
C GLY A 180 9.40 -27.18 9.69
N LYS A 181 10.32 -27.49 10.61
CA LYS A 181 10.94 -28.83 10.68
C LYS A 181 10.36 -29.64 11.84
N PRO A 182 9.45 -30.59 11.62
CA PRO A 182 9.50 -31.82 12.39
C PRO A 182 10.78 -32.55 11.98
N SER A 183 11.72 -32.68 12.91
CA SER A 183 12.85 -33.58 12.79
C SER A 183 12.32 -35.02 12.81
N HIS A 184 12.11 -35.62 11.64
CA HIS A 184 11.95 -37.07 11.53
C HIS A 184 12.62 -37.53 10.25
N SER A 185 13.92 -37.79 10.32
CA SER A 185 14.69 -38.57 9.34
C SER A 185 16.15 -38.63 9.78
N SER A 186 16.44 -39.38 10.85
CA SER A 186 17.82 -39.80 11.21
C SER A 186 17.88 -41.01 12.16
N SER A 187 16.77 -41.67 12.53
CA SER A 187 16.78 -42.80 13.47
C SER A 187 16.24 -44.13 12.91
N ASP A 188 15.58 -44.12 11.76
CA ASP A 188 14.98 -45.35 11.18
C ASP A 188 15.93 -46.08 10.20
N MET A 189 17.09 -45.50 9.88
CA MET A 189 18.09 -46.12 9.00
C MET A 189 19.06 -47.08 9.72
N ASP A 190 19.10 -47.05 11.06
CA ASP A 190 19.93 -47.95 11.88
C ASP A 190 19.19 -49.25 12.26
N LEU A 191 17.85 -49.25 12.20
CA LEU A 191 17.02 -50.44 12.50
C LEU A 191 16.87 -51.42 11.31
N ILE A 192 17.20 -50.99 10.09
CA ILE A 192 17.10 -51.84 8.88
C ILE A 192 18.39 -52.64 8.61
N LEU A 193 19.54 -52.19 9.15
CA LEU A 193 20.84 -52.87 9.00
C LEU A 193 20.93 -54.25 9.67
N PRO A 194 20.37 -54.53 10.87
CA PRO A 194 20.45 -55.87 11.46
C PRO A 194 19.51 -56.90 10.79
N LEU A 195 18.44 -56.46 10.11
CA LEU A 195 17.51 -57.38 9.44
C LEU A 195 18.03 -57.90 8.09
N LYS A 196 18.84 -57.11 7.37
CA LYS A 196 19.43 -57.56 6.10
C LYS A 196 20.56 -58.58 6.33
N LYS A 197 21.35 -58.41 7.40
CA LYS A 197 22.48 -59.32 7.71
C LYS A 197 22.03 -60.72 8.15
N LYS A 198 20.81 -60.89 8.67
CA LYS A 198 20.28 -62.21 9.07
C LYS A 198 19.73 -63.04 7.90
N LYS A 199 19.54 -62.44 6.71
CA LYS A 199 18.94 -63.09 5.54
C LYS A 199 19.95 -63.60 4.50
N GLU A 200 21.23 -63.23 4.65
CA GLU A 200 22.33 -63.68 3.75
C GLU A 200 23.25 -64.75 4.38
N ILE A 201 22.89 -65.29 5.55
CA ILE A 201 23.62 -66.41 6.21
C ILE A 201 22.78 -67.70 6.15
N MET A 202 21.96 -67.83 5.11
CA MET A 202 21.37 -69.09 4.66
C MET A 202 21.54 -69.19 3.15
#